data_AF-A0A350T4T4-F1
#
_entry.id   AF-A0A350T4T4-F1
#
_cell.length_a   1.000
_cell.length_b   1.000
_cell.length_c   1.000
_cell.angle_alpha   90.00
_cell.angle_beta   90.00
_cell.angle_gamma   90.00
#
_symmetry.space_group_name_H-M   'P 1'
#
loop_
_entity.id
_entity.type
_entity.pdbx_description
1 polymer ?
#
loop_
_entity_poly.entity_id
_entity_poly.type
_entity_poly.pdbx_seq_one_letter_code
_entity_poly.pdbx_strand_id
1 'polypeptide(L)'
;MVLRPLSPATGRPIADAVVYETVANTDGHFNAQVNPCPPSVTEPGATIFWSAEPPGRPYFEDGAFAIAAYTIFDINSSQYFPETGHTVAGEFLFTWQQSGGLPVFGYPLTDATIETNPDTGEDVLVQYFERQRFELHPEYAGTPYIVLLGRLGDELLQTQGCDWQSEPTVDPTDPHYFPETGHAIAPEFWQYWSGYGLDFGDQPAYSIYSFRESLALFGYPLTEPAVETNADGDTVLTQYFERAVFEFYPENPQRWQVLLRRTGAEMIALE
;
A
#
# COMPACT_ATOMS: atom_id res chain seq x y z
N MET A 1 11.33 9.98 20.63
CA MET A 1 10.57 10.82 21.60
C MET A 1 9.38 9.99 22.04
N VAL A 2 9.13 9.81 23.33
CA VAL A 2 7.92 9.07 23.76
C VAL A 2 6.76 10.05 23.70
N LEU A 3 5.87 9.83 22.74
CA LEU A 3 4.63 10.59 22.60
C LEU A 3 3.55 9.91 23.43
N ARG A 4 2.90 10.68 24.31
CA ARG A 4 1.72 10.22 25.06
C ARG A 4 0.51 11.05 24.65
N PRO A 5 -0.58 10.44 24.16
CA PRO A 5 -1.79 11.16 23.84
C PRO A 5 -2.47 11.62 25.14
N LEU A 6 -2.85 12.88 25.18
CA LEU A 6 -3.52 13.51 26.31
C LEU A 6 -5.00 13.73 25.99
N SER A 7 -5.85 13.48 26.98
CA SER A 7 -7.27 13.82 26.93
C SER A 7 -7.44 15.33 26.81
N PRO A 8 -8.15 15.85 25.79
CA PRO A 8 -8.40 17.29 25.63
C PRO A 8 -9.18 17.89 26.79
N ALA A 9 -10.03 17.09 27.44
CA ALA A 9 -10.83 17.52 28.59
C ALA A 9 -10.02 17.65 29.88
N THR A 10 -8.96 16.85 30.05
CA THR A 10 -8.24 16.76 31.33
C THR A 10 -6.76 17.10 31.27
N GLY A 11 -6.17 17.15 30.07
CA GLY A 11 -4.73 17.30 29.85
C GLY A 11 -3.91 16.11 30.36
N ARG A 12 -4.55 14.98 30.71
CA ARG A 12 -3.88 13.79 31.27
C ARG A 12 -3.71 12.69 30.23
N PRO A 13 -2.71 11.80 30.38
CA PRO A 13 -2.55 10.63 29.52
C PRO A 13 -3.83 9.80 29.45
N ILE A 14 -4.19 9.37 28.24
CA ILE A 14 -5.30 8.43 28.04
C ILE A 14 -4.84 7.05 28.50
N ALA A 15 -5.60 6.45 29.44
CA ALA A 15 -5.32 5.11 29.95
C ALA A 15 -5.48 4.07 28.83
N ASP A 16 -4.57 3.09 28.79
CA ASP A 16 -4.55 1.96 27.84
C ASP A 16 -4.40 2.32 26.36
N ALA A 17 -4.18 3.59 26.01
CA ALA A 17 -3.87 4.01 24.65
C ALA A 17 -2.47 3.50 24.25
N VAL A 18 -2.44 2.60 23.28
CA VAL A 18 -1.21 2.18 22.60
C VAL A 18 -0.94 3.14 21.46
N VAL A 19 0.26 3.70 21.44
CA VAL A 19 0.79 4.50 20.34
C VAL A 19 1.71 3.60 19.53
N TYR A 20 1.41 3.44 18.25
CA TYR A 20 2.35 2.85 17.30
C TYR A 20 3.32 3.94 16.83
N GLU A 21 4.59 3.56 16.62
CA GLU A 21 5.72 4.50 16.52
C GLU A 21 5.56 5.46 15.34
N THR A 22 5.89 6.74 15.56
CA THR A 22 5.60 7.84 14.63
C THR A 22 6.89 8.39 14.04
N VAL A 23 7.02 8.46 12.72
CA VAL A 23 8.05 9.28 12.07
C VAL A 23 7.49 10.69 11.88
N ALA A 24 8.28 11.71 12.22
CA ALA A 24 7.95 13.07 11.85
C ALA A 24 8.17 13.23 10.34
N ASN A 25 7.11 13.53 9.61
CA ASN A 25 7.12 13.93 8.21
C ASN A 25 8.07 15.13 8.03
N THR A 26 8.59 15.30 6.82
CA THR A 26 9.53 16.37 6.45
C THR A 26 8.96 17.78 6.54
N ASP A 27 7.64 17.91 6.64
CA ASP A 27 6.89 19.15 6.88
C ASP A 27 6.67 19.45 8.38
N GLY A 28 7.19 18.61 9.29
CA GLY A 28 7.07 18.75 10.73
C GLY A 28 5.78 18.18 11.32
N HIS A 29 4.93 17.54 10.51
CA HIS A 29 3.80 16.75 11.00
C HIS A 29 4.24 15.34 11.40
N PHE A 30 3.41 14.60 12.14
CA PHE A 30 3.65 13.18 12.42
C PHE A 30 2.33 12.44 12.29
N ASN A 31 2.37 11.25 11.71
CA ASN A 31 1.23 10.33 11.71
C ASN A 31 1.36 9.41 12.91
N ALA A 32 0.27 9.22 13.64
CA ALA A 32 0.19 8.22 14.69
C ALA A 32 -1.04 7.35 14.47
N GLN A 33 -1.06 6.17 15.09
CA GLN A 33 -2.26 5.37 15.27
C GLN A 33 -2.47 5.19 16.78
N VAL A 34 -3.70 5.45 17.24
CA VAL A 34 -4.08 5.30 18.66
C VAL A 34 -5.11 4.20 18.79
N ASN A 35 -4.79 3.15 19.55
CA ASN A 35 -5.69 2.03 19.83
C ASN A 35 -5.78 1.75 21.33
N PRO A 36 -6.98 1.77 21.97
CA PRO A 36 -8.27 2.13 21.38
C PRO A 36 -8.38 3.62 21.07
N CYS A 37 -9.26 3.97 20.12
CA CYS A 37 -9.57 5.38 19.85
C CYS A 37 -10.05 6.04 21.15
N PRO A 38 -9.47 7.18 21.58
CA PRO A 38 -9.83 7.78 22.84
C PRO A 38 -11.30 8.21 22.86
N PRO A 39 -12.04 8.06 23.97
CA PRO A 39 -13.45 8.48 24.06
C PRO A 39 -13.67 9.98 23.83
N SER A 40 -12.64 10.80 23.98
CA SER A 40 -12.67 12.24 23.71
C SER A 40 -12.51 12.60 22.23
N VAL A 41 -12.29 11.61 21.38
CA VAL A 41 -11.98 11.73 19.95
C VAL A 41 -13.13 11.06 19.21
N THR A 42 -14.19 11.84 18.95
CA THR A 42 -15.48 11.32 18.47
C THR A 42 -15.86 11.76 17.06
N GLU A 43 -15.13 12.73 16.49
CA GLU A 43 -15.39 13.26 15.14
C GLU A 43 -14.09 13.74 14.43
N PRO A 44 -14.02 13.66 13.09
CA PRO A 44 -12.91 14.21 12.31
C PRO A 44 -12.68 15.70 12.65
N GLY A 45 -11.42 16.09 12.86
CA GLY A 45 -11.06 17.46 13.28
C GLY A 45 -11.01 17.67 14.79
N ALA A 46 -11.38 16.67 15.60
CA ALA A 46 -11.11 16.70 17.04
C ALA A 46 -9.59 16.85 17.31
N THR A 47 -9.24 17.71 18.27
CA THR A 47 -7.84 17.95 18.63
C THR A 47 -7.40 16.97 19.69
N ILE A 48 -6.28 16.26 19.48
CA ILE A 48 -5.56 15.52 20.51
C ILE A 48 -4.31 16.30 20.88
N PHE A 49 -4.10 16.52 22.17
CA PHE A 49 -2.85 17.11 22.64
C PHE A 49 -1.83 16.00 22.88
N TRP A 50 -0.59 16.25 22.51
CA TRP A 50 0.50 15.32 22.72
C TRP A 50 1.52 15.95 23.67
N SER A 51 2.01 15.14 24.61
CA SER A 51 3.20 15.49 25.38
C SER A 51 4.39 14.67 24.89
N ALA A 52 5.47 15.37 24.59
CA ALA A 52 6.79 14.80 24.38
C ALA A 52 7.54 14.71 25.72
N GLU A 53 7.83 13.51 26.20
CA GLU A 53 8.70 13.37 27.39
C GLU A 53 10.19 13.27 26.95
N PRO A 54 11.09 14.14 27.47
CA PRO A 54 12.53 13.90 27.37
C PRO A 54 12.88 12.63 28.14
N PRO A 55 13.80 11.78 27.64
CA PRO A 55 14.21 10.58 28.37
C PRO A 55 14.71 10.93 29.78
N GLY A 56 14.10 10.33 30.81
CA GLY A 56 14.60 10.39 32.20
C GLY A 56 14.09 11.52 33.09
N ARG A 57 13.04 12.27 32.71
CA ARG A 57 12.40 13.26 33.60
C ARG A 57 10.92 12.94 33.82
N PRO A 58 10.51 12.56 35.05
CA PRO A 58 9.11 12.30 35.35
C PRO A 58 8.47 13.56 35.95
N TYR A 59 8.26 14.65 35.20
CA TYR A 59 7.29 15.70 35.58
C TYR A 59 7.00 16.72 34.47
N PHE A 60 5.72 17.15 34.42
CA PHE A 60 5.04 17.92 33.36
C PHE A 60 5.32 19.45 33.36
N GLU A 61 6.46 19.93 33.85
CA GLU A 61 6.65 21.37 34.08
C GLU A 61 7.19 22.16 32.88
N ASP A 62 7.83 21.51 31.90
CA ASP A 62 8.39 22.18 30.72
C ASP A 62 7.66 21.73 29.43
N GLY A 63 6.52 22.39 29.18
CA GLY A 63 5.57 22.11 28.12
C GLY A 63 6.10 22.31 26.69
N ALA A 64 6.65 21.26 26.10
CA ALA A 64 6.67 21.11 24.64
C ALA A 64 5.35 20.46 24.19
N PHE A 65 4.33 21.30 23.97
CA PHE A 65 3.05 20.87 23.41
C PHE A 65 3.11 20.98 21.88
N ALA A 66 2.98 19.84 21.19
CA ALA A 66 2.66 19.85 19.76
C ALA A 66 1.14 19.72 19.61
N ILE A 67 0.55 20.60 18.80
CA ILE A 67 -0.84 20.48 18.37
C ILE A 67 -0.81 19.76 17.02
N ALA A 68 -1.35 18.55 16.99
CA ALA A 68 -1.60 17.84 15.74
C ALA A 68 -3.12 17.82 15.52
N ALA A 69 -3.57 18.31 14.36
CA ALA A 69 -4.90 17.98 13.87
C ALA A 69 -4.87 16.50 13.51
N TYR A 70 -5.77 15.73 14.08
CA TYR A 70 -5.86 14.30 13.80
C TYR A 70 -7.01 14.05 12.83
N THR A 71 -6.79 13.19 11.84
CA THR A 71 -7.87 12.59 11.08
C THR A 71 -8.32 11.37 11.88
N ILE A 72 -9.49 11.44 12.53
CA ILE A 72 -10.17 10.21 12.89
C ILE A 72 -10.51 9.57 11.55
N PHE A 73 -9.91 8.42 11.26
CA PHE A 73 -10.37 7.58 10.18
C PHE A 73 -11.67 6.96 10.67
N ASP A 74 -12.75 7.70 10.44
CA ASP A 74 -14.08 7.15 10.54
C ASP A 74 -14.13 6.01 9.52
N ILE A 75 -14.49 4.79 9.94
CA ILE A 75 -14.77 3.68 9.01
C ILE A 75 -15.87 4.04 8.00
N ASN A 76 -16.61 5.13 8.26
CA ASN A 76 -17.56 5.75 7.33
C ASN A 76 -16.94 6.76 6.36
N SER A 77 -15.61 6.98 6.41
CA SER A 77 -14.91 7.84 5.46
C SER A 77 -15.01 7.21 4.07
N SER A 78 -15.45 8.02 3.11
CA SER A 78 -15.61 7.61 1.73
C SER A 78 -15.20 8.73 0.80
N GLN A 79 -14.68 8.37 -0.37
CA GLN A 79 -14.29 9.28 -1.43
C GLN A 79 -14.96 8.83 -2.72
N TYR A 80 -15.77 9.71 -3.30
CA TYR A 80 -16.38 9.53 -4.61
C TYR A 80 -15.44 10.02 -5.69
N PHE A 81 -15.23 9.21 -6.73
CA PHE A 81 -14.41 9.53 -7.89
C PHE A 81 -15.30 9.80 -9.09
N PRO A 82 -15.56 11.07 -9.45
CA PRO A 82 -16.46 11.41 -10.57
C PRO A 82 -15.96 10.91 -11.92
N GLU A 83 -14.66 10.62 -12.06
CA GLU A 83 -14.04 10.10 -13.27
C GLU A 83 -14.58 8.72 -13.66
N THR A 84 -14.90 7.89 -12.66
CA THR A 84 -15.37 6.52 -12.87
C THR A 84 -16.75 6.26 -12.28
N GLY A 85 -17.24 7.16 -11.42
CA GLY A 85 -18.55 7.05 -10.78
C GLY A 85 -18.58 6.11 -9.57
N HIS A 86 -17.42 5.71 -9.04
CA HIS A 86 -17.30 4.76 -7.93
C HIS A 86 -16.84 5.42 -6.64
N THR A 87 -17.13 4.75 -5.52
CA THR A 87 -16.75 5.21 -4.18
C THR A 87 -15.78 4.24 -3.53
N VAL A 88 -14.72 4.77 -2.94
CA VAL A 88 -13.80 3.99 -2.09
C VAL A 88 -14.04 4.39 -0.64
N ALA A 89 -14.16 3.44 0.26
CA ALA A 89 -14.49 3.70 1.66
C ALA A 89 -13.66 2.87 2.65
N GLY A 90 -13.65 3.29 3.91
CA GLY A 90 -13.05 2.56 5.02
C GLY A 90 -11.58 2.20 4.79
N GLU A 91 -11.22 0.95 5.09
CA GLU A 91 -9.86 0.44 4.99
C GLU A 91 -9.29 0.50 3.56
N PHE A 92 -10.13 0.33 2.53
CA PHE A 92 -9.68 0.49 1.14
C PHE A 92 -9.28 1.92 0.84
N LEU A 93 -10.04 2.92 1.31
CA LEU A 93 -9.69 4.32 1.09
C LEU A 93 -8.40 4.67 1.84
N PHE A 94 -8.26 4.16 3.07
CA PHE A 94 -7.06 4.36 3.87
C PHE A 94 -5.83 3.78 3.17
N THR A 95 -5.86 2.50 2.78
CA THR A 95 -4.75 1.84 2.09
C THR A 95 -4.40 2.53 0.78
N TRP A 96 -5.41 2.94 0.00
CA TRP A 96 -5.22 3.67 -1.24
C TRP A 96 -4.47 4.99 -0.99
N GLN A 97 -4.87 5.77 0.02
CA GLN A 97 -4.26 7.06 0.32
C GLN A 97 -2.83 6.95 0.86
N GLN A 98 -2.54 5.95 1.70
CA GLN A 98 -1.21 5.77 2.31
C GLN A 98 -0.20 5.15 1.33
N SER A 99 -0.64 4.28 0.44
CA SER A 99 0.26 3.46 -0.38
C SER A 99 0.45 3.98 -1.81
N GLY A 100 0.32 5.29 -2.01
CA GLY A 100 0.65 5.97 -3.26
C GLY A 100 -0.53 6.37 -4.14
N GLY A 101 -1.76 5.97 -3.81
CA GLY A 101 -2.99 6.46 -4.43
C GLY A 101 -3.05 6.31 -5.94
N LEU A 102 -3.49 7.38 -6.62
CA LEU A 102 -3.76 7.38 -8.06
C LEU A 102 -2.57 6.90 -8.92
N PRO A 103 -1.32 7.36 -8.71
CA PRO A 103 -0.16 6.84 -9.46
C PRO A 103 0.06 5.32 -9.38
N VAL A 104 -0.27 4.69 -8.25
CA VAL A 104 0.02 3.27 -8.01
C VAL A 104 -1.19 2.40 -8.33
N PHE A 105 -2.36 2.76 -7.82
CA PHE A 105 -3.57 1.93 -7.93
C PHE A 105 -4.50 2.39 -9.07
N GLY A 106 -4.46 3.67 -9.42
CA GLY A 106 -5.43 4.28 -10.33
C GLY A 106 -6.78 4.58 -9.68
N TYR A 107 -7.75 4.91 -10.52
CA TYR A 107 -9.14 5.13 -10.11
C TYR A 107 -9.84 3.80 -9.73
N PRO A 108 -10.83 3.83 -8.83
CA PRO A 108 -11.70 2.67 -8.61
C PRO A 108 -12.53 2.38 -9.87
N LEU A 109 -12.68 1.11 -10.21
CA LEU A 109 -13.45 0.63 -11.36
C LEU A 109 -14.75 -0.08 -10.96
N THR A 110 -14.90 -0.39 -9.68
CA THR A 110 -16.12 -0.97 -9.10
C THR A 110 -16.42 -0.28 -7.77
N ASP A 111 -17.63 -0.50 -7.25
CA ASP A 111 -17.84 -0.41 -5.80
C ASP A 111 -17.33 -1.70 -5.13
N ALA A 112 -17.18 -1.68 -3.79
CA ALA A 112 -16.76 -2.88 -3.06
C ALA A 112 -17.85 -3.96 -3.07
N THR A 113 -17.48 -5.20 -3.39
CA THR A 113 -18.38 -6.36 -3.48
C THR A 113 -17.76 -7.59 -2.82
N ILE A 114 -18.57 -8.59 -2.46
CA ILE A 114 -18.07 -9.86 -1.92
C ILE A 114 -17.75 -10.79 -3.09
N GLU A 115 -16.54 -11.35 -3.11
CA GLU A 115 -16.08 -12.35 -4.06
C GLU A 115 -15.41 -13.51 -3.31
N THR A 116 -15.46 -14.71 -3.88
CA THR A 116 -14.75 -15.87 -3.33
C THR A 116 -13.30 -15.82 -3.80
N ASN A 117 -12.35 -15.68 -2.87
CA ASN A 117 -10.93 -15.71 -3.19
C ASN A 117 -10.56 -17.10 -3.77
N PRO A 118 -9.93 -17.17 -4.95
CA PRO A 118 -9.64 -18.45 -5.62
C PRO A 118 -8.54 -19.27 -4.93
N ASP A 119 -7.62 -18.63 -4.21
CA ASP A 119 -6.52 -19.27 -3.49
C ASP A 119 -6.98 -19.90 -2.17
N THR A 120 -7.89 -19.23 -1.43
CA THR A 120 -8.35 -19.67 -0.11
C THR A 120 -9.74 -20.32 -0.11
N GLY A 121 -10.58 -19.99 -1.10
CA GLY A 121 -11.98 -20.39 -1.16
C GLY A 121 -12.89 -19.62 -0.19
N GLU A 122 -12.38 -18.57 0.47
CA GLU A 122 -13.14 -17.76 1.41
C GLU A 122 -13.76 -16.54 0.72
N ASP A 123 -14.95 -16.13 1.18
CA ASP A 123 -15.59 -14.91 0.72
C ASP A 123 -14.90 -13.70 1.34
N VAL A 124 -14.35 -12.83 0.49
CA VAL A 124 -13.64 -11.60 0.87
C VAL A 124 -14.34 -10.40 0.26
N LEU A 125 -14.33 -9.27 0.97
CA LEU A 125 -14.75 -8.01 0.37
C LEU A 125 -13.62 -7.56 -0.54
N VAL A 126 -13.94 -7.25 -1.80
CA VAL A 126 -12.98 -6.81 -2.80
C VAL A 126 -13.44 -5.52 -3.47
N GLN A 127 -12.47 -4.76 -3.98
CA GLN A 127 -12.74 -3.64 -4.88
C GLN A 127 -11.64 -3.56 -5.92
N TYR A 128 -12.03 -3.41 -7.18
CA TYR A 128 -11.09 -3.26 -8.28
C TYR A 128 -10.78 -1.78 -8.54
N PHE A 129 -9.51 -1.53 -8.80
CA PHE A 129 -8.94 -0.29 -9.27
C PHE A 129 -8.29 -0.53 -10.63
N GLU A 130 -7.88 0.53 -11.33
CA GLU A 130 -7.27 0.37 -12.66
C GLU A 130 -6.10 -0.61 -12.68
N ARG A 131 -5.30 -0.66 -11.61
CA ARG A 131 -4.05 -1.44 -11.57
C ARG A 131 -4.04 -2.56 -10.53
N GLN A 132 -4.98 -2.60 -9.59
CA GLN A 132 -4.97 -3.53 -8.46
C GLN A 132 -6.38 -3.95 -8.05
N ARG A 133 -6.47 -5.12 -7.39
CA ARG A 133 -7.65 -5.56 -6.64
C ARG A 133 -7.29 -5.52 -5.16
N PHE A 134 -8.07 -4.79 -4.38
CA PHE A 134 -7.94 -4.78 -2.92
C PHE A 134 -8.82 -5.88 -2.35
N GLU A 135 -8.31 -6.60 -1.36
CA GLU A 135 -9.00 -7.68 -0.65
C GLU A 135 -8.96 -7.37 0.86
N LEU A 136 -10.11 -7.36 1.52
CA LEU A 136 -10.21 -7.09 2.94
C LEU A 136 -10.12 -8.39 3.73
N HIS A 137 -9.18 -8.43 4.69
CA HIS A 137 -8.86 -9.56 5.55
C HIS A 137 -9.05 -9.18 7.03
N PRO A 138 -10.26 -9.30 7.59
CA PRO A 138 -10.57 -8.90 8.97
C PRO A 138 -9.73 -9.63 10.04
N GLU A 139 -9.22 -10.81 9.72
CA GLU A 139 -8.30 -11.59 10.56
C GLU A 139 -6.97 -10.87 10.83
N TYR A 140 -6.61 -9.90 9.99
CA TYR A 140 -5.43 -9.05 10.15
C TYR A 140 -5.76 -7.66 10.73
N ALA A 141 -6.94 -7.50 11.35
CA ALA A 141 -7.36 -6.24 11.94
C ALA A 141 -6.34 -5.69 12.94
N GLY A 142 -6.07 -4.38 12.82
CA GLY A 142 -5.05 -3.70 13.63
C GLY A 142 -3.61 -3.89 13.12
N THR A 143 -3.42 -4.50 11.96
CA THR A 143 -2.13 -4.58 11.26
C THR A 143 -2.22 -3.91 9.89
N PRO A 144 -1.08 -3.55 9.26
CA PRO A 144 -1.08 -3.07 7.88
C PRO A 144 -1.56 -4.09 6.83
N TYR A 145 -1.77 -5.35 7.23
CA TYR A 145 -2.22 -6.44 6.35
C TYR A 145 -3.74 -6.60 6.27
N ILE A 146 -4.51 -5.73 6.93
CA ILE A 146 -5.98 -5.76 6.84
C ILE A 146 -6.47 -5.61 5.40
N VAL A 147 -5.72 -4.93 4.53
CA VAL A 147 -5.93 -4.92 3.08
C VAL A 147 -4.76 -5.60 2.41
N LEU A 148 -5.04 -6.68 1.69
CA LEU A 148 -4.09 -7.33 0.80
C LEU A 148 -4.41 -6.98 -0.65
N LEU A 149 -3.42 -7.20 -1.50
CA LEU A 149 -3.55 -7.01 -2.95
C LEU A 149 -3.64 -8.37 -3.62
N GLY A 150 -4.65 -8.51 -4.49
CA GLY A 150 -4.84 -9.69 -5.34
C GLY A 150 -3.64 -9.93 -6.25
N ARG A 151 -3.40 -11.19 -6.61
CA ARG A 151 -2.23 -11.61 -7.39
C ARG A 151 -2.48 -11.41 -8.90
N LEU A 152 -2.87 -10.19 -9.27
CA LEU A 152 -3.37 -9.89 -10.61
C LEU A 152 -2.36 -10.13 -11.73
N GLY A 153 -1.05 -10.07 -11.45
CA GLY A 153 -0.04 -10.40 -12.46
C GLY A 153 0.04 -11.91 -12.72
N ASP A 154 -0.06 -12.74 -11.68
CA ASP A 154 -0.18 -14.21 -11.81
C ASP A 154 -1.50 -14.58 -12.51
N GLU A 155 -2.62 -14.01 -12.07
CA GLU A 155 -3.94 -14.25 -12.67
C GLU A 155 -3.96 -13.89 -14.16
N LEU A 156 -3.37 -12.75 -14.54
CA LEU A 156 -3.28 -12.37 -15.94
C LEU A 156 -2.47 -13.38 -16.76
N LEU A 157 -1.33 -13.88 -16.26
CA LEU A 157 -0.57 -14.95 -16.93
C LEU A 157 -1.41 -16.21 -17.11
N GLN A 158 -2.18 -16.61 -16.09
CA GLN A 158 -3.06 -17.77 -16.17
C GLN A 158 -4.15 -17.60 -17.23
N THR A 159 -4.76 -16.42 -17.35
CA THR A 159 -5.76 -16.14 -18.42
C THR A 159 -5.15 -16.23 -19.83
N GLN A 160 -3.85 -15.95 -19.96
CA GLN A 160 -3.10 -16.09 -21.20
C GLN A 160 -2.62 -17.53 -21.46
N GLY A 161 -2.87 -18.45 -20.51
CA GLY A 161 -2.41 -19.84 -20.58
C GLY A 161 -0.91 -20.01 -20.31
N CYS A 162 -0.28 -19.03 -19.66
CA CYS A 162 1.12 -19.12 -19.24
C CYS A 162 1.20 -19.71 -17.82
N ASP A 163 1.94 -20.82 -17.71
CA ASP A 163 2.34 -21.41 -16.43
C ASP A 163 3.77 -20.96 -16.10
N TRP A 164 3.88 -19.80 -15.44
CA TRP A 164 5.16 -19.18 -15.12
C TRP A 164 6.07 -20.07 -14.26
N GLN A 165 5.49 -20.99 -13.49
CA GLN A 165 6.25 -21.92 -12.64
C GLN A 165 7.02 -22.96 -13.48
N SER A 166 6.64 -23.13 -14.74
CA SER A 166 7.32 -23.99 -15.71
C SER A 166 8.31 -23.24 -16.60
N GLU A 167 8.39 -21.91 -16.48
CA GLU A 167 9.31 -21.09 -17.27
C GLU A 167 10.77 -21.28 -16.81
N PRO A 168 11.75 -21.08 -17.71
CA PRO A 168 13.15 -21.14 -17.33
C PRO A 168 13.52 -20.09 -16.27
N THR A 169 14.18 -20.55 -15.20
CA THR A 169 14.78 -19.68 -14.18
C THR A 169 16.14 -19.14 -14.62
N VAL A 170 16.61 -18.08 -13.99
CA VAL A 170 17.92 -17.47 -14.27
C VAL A 170 19.04 -17.97 -13.34
N ASP A 171 20.27 -17.47 -13.54
CA ASP A 171 21.40 -17.86 -12.70
C ASP A 171 21.25 -17.20 -11.30
N PRO A 172 21.42 -17.95 -10.19
CA PRO A 172 21.34 -17.38 -8.83
C PRO A 172 22.37 -16.27 -8.54
N THR A 173 23.35 -16.07 -9.40
CA THR A 173 24.33 -14.98 -9.33
C THR A 173 23.91 -13.72 -10.08
N ASP A 174 22.79 -13.76 -10.80
CA ASP A 174 22.28 -12.59 -11.52
C ASP A 174 21.82 -11.49 -10.55
N PRO A 175 22.00 -10.20 -10.91
CA PRO A 175 21.53 -9.09 -10.09
C PRO A 175 20.03 -9.16 -9.84
N HIS A 176 19.60 -8.81 -8.63
CA HIS A 176 18.18 -8.76 -8.24
C HIS A 176 17.46 -10.11 -8.39
N TYR A 177 18.20 -11.22 -8.23
CA TYR A 177 17.66 -12.57 -8.19
C TYR A 177 16.82 -12.82 -6.93
N PHE A 178 15.68 -13.50 -7.11
CA PHE A 178 14.79 -13.92 -6.05
C PHE A 178 14.75 -15.45 -5.96
N PRO A 179 15.33 -16.07 -4.91
CA PRO A 179 15.35 -17.53 -4.78
C PRO A 179 13.98 -18.17 -4.62
N GLU A 180 12.97 -17.42 -4.20
CA GLU A 180 11.60 -17.89 -4.00
C GLU A 180 10.92 -18.29 -5.31
N THR A 181 11.25 -17.60 -6.41
CA THR A 181 10.67 -17.87 -7.74
C THR A 181 11.70 -18.34 -8.76
N GLY A 182 12.99 -18.09 -8.52
CA GLY A 182 14.06 -18.38 -9.48
C GLY A 182 14.21 -17.34 -10.59
N HIS A 183 13.49 -16.21 -10.48
CA HIS A 183 13.52 -15.10 -11.44
C HIS A 183 14.28 -13.90 -10.90
N ALA A 184 14.71 -13.01 -11.80
CA ALA A 184 15.36 -11.76 -11.43
C ALA A 184 14.58 -10.54 -11.93
N ILE A 185 14.62 -9.45 -11.16
CA ILE A 185 14.04 -8.18 -11.62
C ILE A 185 14.99 -7.53 -12.62
N ALA A 186 14.46 -7.14 -13.77
CA ALA A 186 15.24 -6.46 -14.79
C ALA A 186 15.83 -5.13 -14.24
N PRO A 187 17.06 -4.74 -14.63
CA PRO A 187 17.67 -3.49 -14.18
C PRO A 187 16.80 -2.24 -14.43
N GLU A 188 16.01 -2.24 -15.51
CA GLU A 188 15.06 -1.20 -15.90
C GLU A 188 13.95 -1.01 -14.84
N PHE A 189 13.58 -2.09 -14.14
CA PHE A 189 12.48 -2.12 -13.20
C PHE A 189 12.92 -2.07 -11.73
N TRP A 190 14.17 -2.42 -11.42
CA TRP A 190 14.65 -2.52 -10.04
C TRP A 190 14.45 -1.24 -9.23
N GLN A 191 14.82 -0.07 -9.78
CA GLN A 191 14.68 1.19 -9.05
C GLN A 191 13.21 1.51 -8.74
N TYR A 192 12.29 1.16 -9.64
CA TYR A 192 10.87 1.35 -9.41
C TYR A 192 10.37 0.36 -8.35
N TRP A 193 10.63 -0.94 -8.53
CA TRP A 193 10.18 -1.98 -7.60
C TRP A 193 10.66 -1.70 -6.16
N SER A 194 11.95 -1.37 -5.99
CA SER A 194 12.54 -1.07 -4.68
C SER A 194 12.24 0.33 -4.12
N GLY A 195 11.61 1.19 -4.94
CA GLY A 195 11.33 2.60 -4.61
C GLY A 195 9.90 2.87 -4.15
N TYR A 196 9.01 1.88 -4.21
CA TYR A 196 7.60 1.98 -3.80
C TYR A 196 7.22 0.78 -2.93
N GLY A 197 6.21 0.94 -2.08
CA GLY A 197 5.69 -0.13 -1.22
C GLY A 197 4.38 0.26 -0.55
N LEU A 198 3.73 -0.72 0.09
CA LEU A 198 2.64 -0.45 1.03
C LEU A 198 3.25 0.14 2.30
N ASP A 199 2.86 1.34 2.74
CA ASP A 199 3.46 1.97 3.92
C ASP A 199 3.06 1.22 5.19
N PHE A 200 4.00 0.46 5.76
CA PHE A 200 3.85 -0.30 7.00
C PHE A 200 4.50 0.41 8.19
N GLY A 201 5.08 1.59 7.98
CA GLY A 201 5.86 2.32 8.98
C GLY A 201 7.26 1.74 9.23
N ASP A 202 7.75 0.84 8.36
CA ASP A 202 9.02 0.13 8.54
C ASP A 202 10.25 0.96 8.04
N GLN A 203 10.09 2.27 7.82
CA GLN A 203 11.03 3.11 7.06
C GLN A 203 12.52 2.92 7.47
N PRO A 204 13.37 2.36 6.58
CA PRO A 204 14.80 2.30 6.82
C PRO A 204 15.45 3.67 6.55
N ALA A 205 16.58 3.94 7.19
CA ALA A 205 17.30 5.24 7.11
C ALA A 205 17.78 5.67 5.70
N TYR A 206 17.59 4.84 4.66
CA TYR A 206 18.15 5.03 3.31
C TYR A 206 17.18 4.76 2.15
N SER A 207 15.92 4.37 2.42
CA SER A 207 14.87 4.19 1.41
C SER A 207 13.54 4.67 1.99
N ILE A 208 12.64 5.17 1.15
CA ILE A 208 11.28 5.54 1.58
C ILE A 208 10.49 4.28 1.96
N TYR A 209 10.79 3.13 1.35
CA TYR A 209 10.15 1.84 1.62
C TYR A 209 11.20 0.74 1.84
N SER A 210 10.88 -0.18 2.74
CA SER A 210 11.62 -1.41 3.00
C SER A 210 11.33 -2.48 1.93
N PHE A 211 12.22 -3.45 1.81
CA PHE A 211 12.03 -4.59 0.90
C PHE A 211 10.68 -5.29 1.10
N ARG A 212 10.23 -5.43 2.35
CA ARG A 212 8.95 -6.06 2.71
C ARG A 212 7.75 -5.27 2.19
N GLU A 213 7.82 -3.95 2.23
CA GLU A 213 6.76 -3.06 1.76
C GLU A 213 6.68 -3.08 0.23
N SER A 214 7.83 -3.10 -0.46
CA SER A 214 7.90 -3.30 -1.92
C SER A 214 7.36 -4.67 -2.33
N LEU A 215 7.75 -5.72 -1.61
CA LEU A 215 7.27 -7.07 -1.84
C LEU A 215 5.75 -7.18 -1.60
N ALA A 216 5.21 -6.50 -0.59
CA ALA A 216 3.77 -6.51 -0.34
C ALA A 216 2.97 -5.77 -1.43
N LEU A 217 3.56 -4.73 -2.04
CA LEU A 217 2.92 -3.99 -3.13
C LEU A 217 2.96 -4.75 -4.46
N PHE A 218 4.13 -5.25 -4.86
CA PHE A 218 4.31 -5.80 -6.21
C PHE A 218 4.42 -7.32 -6.25
N GLY A 219 4.86 -7.94 -5.15
CA GLY A 219 5.21 -9.35 -5.10
C GLY A 219 6.54 -9.68 -5.77
N TYR A 220 6.82 -10.98 -5.83
CA TYR A 220 8.00 -11.52 -6.49
C TYR A 220 7.92 -11.43 -8.02
N PRO A 221 9.06 -11.35 -8.74
CA PRO A 221 9.07 -11.50 -10.19
C PRO A 221 8.65 -12.92 -10.59
N LEU A 222 7.80 -13.02 -11.61
CA LEU A 222 7.27 -14.29 -12.14
C LEU A 222 7.84 -14.64 -13.50
N THR A 223 8.35 -13.67 -14.25
CA THR A 223 8.93 -13.88 -15.58
C THR A 223 10.21 -13.08 -15.72
N GLU A 224 11.01 -13.41 -16.74
CA GLU A 224 12.03 -12.50 -17.25
C GLU A 224 11.38 -11.39 -18.12
N PRO A 225 12.06 -10.24 -18.32
CA PRO A 225 11.50 -9.16 -19.11
C PRO A 225 11.41 -9.55 -20.60
N ALA A 226 10.24 -9.33 -21.21
CA ALA A 226 9.97 -9.61 -22.62
C ALA A 226 9.29 -8.41 -23.29
N VAL A 227 9.53 -8.21 -24.59
CA VAL A 227 8.81 -7.18 -25.35
C VAL A 227 7.44 -7.71 -25.74
N GLU A 228 6.39 -7.03 -25.30
CA GLU A 228 4.99 -7.41 -25.52
C GLU A 228 4.19 -6.25 -26.09
N THR A 229 3.07 -6.55 -26.75
CA THR A 229 2.06 -5.55 -27.10
C THR A 229 0.93 -5.61 -26.08
N ASN A 230 0.73 -4.52 -25.34
CA ASN A 230 -0.30 -4.44 -24.29
C ASN A 230 -1.70 -4.19 -24.87
N ALA A 231 -2.71 -4.15 -24.01
CA ALA A 231 -4.11 -3.93 -24.41
C ALA A 231 -4.35 -2.54 -25.05
N ASP A 232 -3.51 -1.55 -24.74
CA ASP A 232 -3.55 -0.20 -25.32
C ASP A 232 -2.87 -0.14 -26.71
N GLY A 233 -2.22 -1.23 -27.13
CA GLY A 233 -1.53 -1.35 -28.43
C GLY A 233 -0.06 -0.91 -28.41
N ASP A 234 0.48 -0.56 -27.25
CA ASP A 234 1.88 -0.19 -27.09
C ASP A 234 2.77 -1.44 -27.06
N THR A 235 3.89 -1.40 -27.79
CA THR A 235 4.89 -2.46 -27.78
C THR A 235 6.06 -2.07 -26.88
N VAL A 236 6.12 -2.65 -25.68
CA VAL A 236 7.05 -2.23 -24.61
C VAL A 236 7.68 -3.42 -23.90
N LEU A 237 8.87 -3.20 -23.32
CA LEU A 237 9.49 -4.17 -22.43
C LEU A 237 8.58 -4.33 -21.20
N THR A 238 8.22 -5.56 -20.90
CA THR A 238 7.21 -5.94 -19.91
C THR A 238 7.78 -7.01 -18.99
N GLN A 239 7.50 -6.92 -17.69
CA GLN A 239 7.82 -7.98 -16.74
C GLN A 239 6.64 -8.20 -15.78
N TYR A 240 6.32 -9.46 -15.53
CA TYR A 240 5.24 -9.85 -14.63
C TYR A 240 5.77 -10.11 -13.22
N PHE A 241 5.00 -9.65 -12.24
CA PHE A 241 5.19 -9.86 -10.81
C PHE A 241 3.90 -10.47 -10.25
N GLU A 242 3.91 -11.00 -9.03
CA GLU A 242 2.71 -11.63 -8.48
C GLU A 242 1.49 -10.71 -8.52
N ARG A 243 1.66 -9.42 -8.17
CA ARG A 243 0.54 -8.48 -8.01
C ARG A 243 0.45 -7.47 -9.15
N ALA A 244 1.51 -7.29 -9.93
CA ALA A 244 1.58 -6.21 -10.91
C ALA A 244 2.29 -6.63 -12.20
N VAL A 245 2.08 -5.86 -13.26
CA VAL A 245 2.84 -5.98 -14.51
C VAL A 245 3.49 -4.63 -14.79
N PHE A 246 4.80 -4.63 -14.94
CA PHE A 246 5.58 -3.40 -15.19
C PHE A 246 5.85 -3.27 -16.67
N GLU A 247 5.79 -2.04 -17.16
CA GLU A 247 6.02 -1.68 -18.54
C GLU A 247 7.04 -0.55 -18.63
N PHE A 248 8.01 -0.68 -19.53
CA PHE A 248 9.09 0.31 -19.71
C PHE A 248 8.92 1.14 -20.99
N TYR A 249 8.82 2.45 -20.79
CA TYR A 249 8.65 3.48 -21.82
C TYR A 249 9.88 4.40 -21.84
N PRO A 250 10.93 4.07 -22.61
CA PRO A 250 12.21 4.80 -22.57
C PRO A 250 12.10 6.27 -22.99
N GLU A 251 11.12 6.59 -23.84
CA GLU A 251 10.87 7.95 -24.35
C GLU A 251 10.24 8.88 -23.30
N ASN A 252 9.72 8.33 -22.20
CA ASN A 252 9.14 9.13 -21.13
C ASN A 252 10.25 9.81 -20.29
N PRO A 253 9.94 10.92 -19.61
CA PRO A 253 10.83 11.47 -18.59
C PRO A 253 11.17 10.41 -17.55
N GLN A 254 12.41 10.41 -17.03
CA GLN A 254 12.96 9.35 -16.17
C GLN A 254 12.00 8.82 -15.08
N ARG A 255 11.29 9.73 -14.38
CA ARG A 255 10.33 9.37 -13.32
C ARG A 255 9.07 8.62 -13.80
N TRP A 256 8.83 8.55 -15.10
CA TRP A 256 7.67 7.95 -15.76
C TRP A 256 8.06 6.90 -16.80
N GLN A 257 9.31 6.43 -16.76
CA GLN A 257 9.77 5.38 -17.66
C GLN A 257 9.22 4.02 -17.27
N VAL A 258 8.92 3.78 -16.00
CA VAL A 258 8.21 2.57 -15.56
C VAL A 258 6.77 2.93 -15.24
N LEU A 259 5.83 2.24 -15.86
CA LEU A 259 4.41 2.35 -15.59
C LEU A 259 3.86 0.97 -15.23
N LEU A 260 2.80 0.97 -14.42
CA LEU A 260 2.05 -0.25 -14.12
C LEU A 260 0.95 -0.42 -15.16
N ARG A 261 0.91 -1.61 -15.78
CA ARG A 261 -0.20 -2.01 -16.64
C ARG A 261 -1.50 -1.90 -15.86
N ARG A 262 -2.60 -1.60 -16.56
CA ARG A 262 -3.94 -1.49 -15.96
C ARG A 262 -4.55 -2.87 -15.74
N THR A 263 -3.83 -3.74 -15.02
CA THR A 263 -4.18 -5.15 -14.85
C THR A 263 -5.55 -5.34 -14.21
N GLY A 264 -5.96 -4.46 -13.28
CA GLY A 264 -7.31 -4.49 -12.72
C GLY A 264 -8.39 -4.21 -13.76
N ALA A 265 -8.15 -3.27 -14.67
CA ALA A 265 -9.07 -3.00 -15.78
C ALA A 265 -9.16 -4.17 -16.78
N GLU A 266 -8.03 -4.81 -17.08
CA GLU A 266 -7.99 -5.97 -17.97
C GLU A 266 -8.70 -7.17 -17.38
N MET A 267 -8.50 -7.46 -16.08
CA MET A 267 -9.16 -8.58 -15.41
C MET A 267 -10.69 -8.40 -15.37
N ILE A 268 -11.19 -7.21 -15.04
CA ILE A 268 -12.64 -6.93 -15.08
C ILE A 268 -13.22 -7.14 -16.48
N ALA A 269 -12.45 -6.83 -17.54
CA ALA A 269 -12.93 -6.99 -18.91
C ALA A 269 -13.05 -8.46 -19.37
N LEU A 270 -12.49 -9.40 -18.60
CA LEU A 270 -12.54 -10.84 -18.86
C LEU A 270 -13.71 -11.55 -18.14
N GLU A 271 -14.35 -10.90 -17.17
CA GLU A 271 -15.51 -11.40 -16.40
C GLU A 271 -16.85 -11.13 -17.10
#